data_AF-A0A0S8AV92-F1
#
_entry.id   AF-A0A0S8AV92-F1
#
_cell.length_a   1.000
_cell.length_b   1.000
_cell.length_c   1.000
_cell.angle_alpha   90.00
_cell.angle_beta   90.00
_cell.angle_gamma   90.00
#
_symmetry.space_group_name_H-M   'P 1'
#
loop_
_entity.id
_entity.type
_entity.pdbx_description
1 polymer ?
#
loop_
_entity_poly.entity_id
_entity_poly.type
_entity_poly.pdbx_seq_one_letter_code
_entity_poly.pdbx_strand_id
1 'polypeptide(L)' 'MKKVVNPTAPSKVDWSAVENEAARLLSQYIQFDTTNPPGNEAAAVEFLADIFRERGFDPRMLNSAPGRANLIVRLTAHGE' A
#
# COMPACT_ATOMS: atom_id res chain seq x y z
N MET A 1 22.76 21.13 -10.77
CA MET A 1 21.44 21.73 -11.10
C MET A 1 20.38 20.64 -11.08
N LYS A 2 19.49 20.63 -10.07
CA LYS A 2 18.35 19.70 -10.03
C LYS A 2 17.18 20.36 -10.77
N LYS A 3 16.67 19.73 -11.83
CA LYS A 3 15.49 20.21 -12.54
C LYS A 3 14.31 20.15 -11.59
N VAL A 4 13.75 21.31 -11.24
CA VAL A 4 12.46 21.43 -10.58
C VAL A 4 11.41 20.96 -11.59
N VAL A 5 10.76 19.84 -11.29
CA VAL A 5 9.62 19.36 -12.09
C VAL A 5 8.40 20.09 -11.55
N ASN A 6 7.88 21.04 -12.33
CA ASN A 6 6.62 21.71 -11.98
C ASN A 6 5.47 20.70 -12.04
N PRO A 7 4.51 20.75 -11.09
CA PRO A 7 3.33 19.90 -11.15
C PRO A 7 2.50 20.28 -12.38
N THR A 8 2.43 19.36 -13.35
CA THR A 8 1.50 19.43 -14.46
C THR A 8 0.06 19.46 -13.94
N ALA A 9 -0.82 20.20 -14.63
CA ALA A 9 -2.26 20.21 -14.37
C ALA A 9 -2.79 18.77 -14.19
N PRO A 10 -3.79 18.53 -13.31
CA PRO A 10 -4.23 17.18 -13.00
C PRO A 10 -4.68 16.48 -14.28
N SER A 11 -3.93 15.44 -14.67
CA SER A 11 -4.35 14.53 -15.73
C SER A 11 -5.68 13.92 -15.32
N LYS A 12 -6.65 13.91 -16.24
CA LYS A 12 -7.95 13.27 -16.01
C LYS A 12 -7.72 11.83 -15.51
N VAL A 13 -8.23 11.51 -14.33
CA VAL A 13 -8.12 10.17 -13.75
C VAL A 13 -8.90 9.19 -14.63
N ASP A 14 -8.25 8.08 -15.00
CA ASP A 14 -8.92 6.95 -15.62
C ASP A 14 -9.58 6.11 -14.52
N TRP A 15 -10.86 6.40 -14.26
CA TRP A 15 -11.62 5.73 -13.21
C TRP A 15 -11.83 4.24 -13.48
N SER A 16 -11.90 3.81 -14.75
CA SER A 16 -12.05 2.39 -15.09
C SER A 16 -10.77 1.61 -14.81
N ALA A 17 -9.59 2.21 -15.06
CA ALA A 17 -8.32 1.59 -14.67
C ALA A 17 -8.19 1.46 -13.14
N VAL A 18 -8.58 2.50 -12.40
CA VAL A 18 -8.57 2.49 -10.92
C VAL A 18 -9.51 1.42 -10.36
N GLU A 19 -10.73 1.30 -10.89
CA GLU A 19 -11.70 0.29 -10.49
C GLU A 19 -11.15 -1.13 -10.70
N ASN A 20 -10.62 -1.41 -11.89
CA ASN A 20 -10.03 -2.71 -12.21
C ASN A 20 -8.84 -3.05 -11.32
N GLU A 21 -7.96 -2.09 -11.04
CA GLU A 21 -6.84 -2.28 -10.13
C GLU A 21 -7.32 -2.56 -8.70
N ALA A 22 -8.25 -1.75 -8.19
CA ALA A 22 -8.80 -1.90 -6.84
C ALA A 22 -9.47 -3.26 -6.65
N ALA A 23 -10.30 -3.69 -7.60
CA ALA A 23 -10.97 -4.99 -7.57
C ALA A 23 -9.95 -6.15 -7.58
N ARG A 24 -8.91 -6.07 -8.41
CA ARG A 24 -7.84 -7.08 -8.49
C ARG A 24 -7.04 -7.16 -7.18
N LEU A 25 -6.67 -6.02 -6.59
CA LEU A 25 -5.93 -5.97 -5.34
C LEU A 25 -6.78 -6.50 -4.17
N LEU A 26 -8.04 -6.07 -4.07
CA LEU A 26 -8.96 -6.54 -3.06
C LEU A 26 -9.18 -8.06 -3.17
N SER A 27 -9.41 -8.57 -4.39
CA SER A 27 -9.61 -10.00 -4.64
C SER A 27 -8.43 -10.85 -4.19
N GLN A 28 -7.19 -10.38 -4.35
CA GLN A 28 -6.00 -11.05 -3.81
C GLN A 28 -5.91 -10.92 -2.28
N TYR A 29 -6.18 -9.72 -1.75
CA TYR A 29 -6.05 -9.43 -0.32
C TYR A 29 -7.02 -10.25 0.54
N ILE A 30 -8.27 -10.43 0.12
CA ILE A 30 -9.27 -11.18 0.89
C ILE A 30 -9.01 -12.70 0.91
N GLN A 31 -8.04 -13.21 0.16
CA GLN A 31 -7.65 -14.63 0.20
C GLN A 31 -6.72 -14.94 1.37
N PHE A 32 -6.11 -13.94 2.00
CA PHE A 32 -5.32 -14.15 3.20
C PHE A 32 -6.24 -14.42 4.40
N ASP A 33 -6.03 -15.54 5.10
CA ASP A 33 -6.74 -15.81 6.34
C ASP A 33 -6.22 -14.89 7.45
N THR A 34 -6.89 -13.77 7.66
CA THR A 34 -6.63 -12.81 8.72
C THR A 34 -7.71 -12.85 9.81
N THR A 35 -8.39 -13.99 9.98
CA THR A 35 -9.48 -14.14 10.96
C THR A 35 -8.96 -13.96 12.39
N ASN A 36 -9.65 -13.13 13.18
CA ASN A 36 -9.33 -12.86 14.57
C ASN A 36 -10.34 -13.58 15.50
N PRO A 37 -9.95 -14.47 16.44
CA PRO A 37 -8.63 -15.04 16.78
C PRO A 37 -8.37 -16.43 16.11
N PRO A 38 -7.12 -16.85 15.82
CA PRO A 38 -5.86 -16.46 16.47
C PRO A 38 -5.03 -15.33 15.84
N GLY A 39 -5.42 -14.77 14.69
CA GLY A 39 -4.64 -13.73 13.98
C GLY A 39 -3.49 -14.33 13.16
N ASN A 40 -3.40 -13.92 11.90
CA ASN A 40 -2.41 -14.40 10.91
C ASN A 40 -2.17 -13.30 9.84
N GLU A 41 -2.08 -12.05 10.30
CA GLU A 41 -2.01 -10.86 9.46
C GLU A 41 -0.70 -10.74 8.68
N ALA A 42 0.36 -11.47 9.06
CA ALA A 42 1.70 -11.33 8.51
C ALA A 42 1.77 -11.46 6.98
N ALA A 43 1.11 -12.46 6.40
CA ALA A 43 1.12 -12.66 4.94
C ALA A 43 0.41 -11.53 4.19
N ALA A 44 -0.74 -11.07 4.73
CA ALA A 44 -1.50 -9.97 4.15
C ALA A 44 -0.72 -8.63 4.24
N VAL A 45 0.00 -8.42 5.34
CA VAL A 45 0.87 -7.26 5.53
C VAL A 45 2.05 -7.27 4.57
N GLU A 46 2.71 -8.42 4.36
CA GLU A 46 3.83 -8.53 3.41
C GLU A 46 3.37 -8.24 1.97
N PHE A 47 2.22 -8.79 1.56
CA PHE A 47 1.63 -8.52 0.24
C PHE A 47 1.42 -7.02 -0.01
N LEU A 48 0.85 -6.31 0.97
CA LEU A 48 0.68 -4.86 0.86
C LEU A 48 2.02 -4.12 0.85
N ALA A 49 2.99 -4.55 1.67
CA ALA A 49 4.32 -3.95 1.69
C ALA A 49 4.99 -4.03 0.32
N ASP A 50 4.93 -5.18 -0.37
CA ASP A 50 5.50 -5.33 -1.71
C ASP A 50 4.89 -4.34 -2.72
N ILE A 51 3.57 -4.19 -2.72
CA ILE A 51 2.88 -3.22 -3.60
C ILE A 51 3.39 -1.79 -3.33
N PHE A 52 3.59 -1.42 -2.07
CA PHE A 52 4.11 -0.10 -1.73
C PHE A 52 5.59 0.08 -2.11
N ARG A 53 6.41 -0.96 -1.96
CA ARG A 53 7.83 -0.95 -2.40
C ARG A 53 7.92 -0.75 -3.91
N GLU A 54 7.11 -1.46 -4.69
CA GLU A 54 7.03 -1.31 -6.16
C GLU A 54 6.65 0.11 -6.57
N ARG A 55 5.89 0.82 -5.74
CA ARG A 55 5.46 2.22 -5.94
C ARG A 55 6.43 3.25 -5.37
N GLY A 56 7.60 2.84 -4.87
CA GLY A 56 8.64 3.73 -4.38
C GLY A 56 8.44 4.25 -2.96
N PHE A 57 7.57 3.61 -2.17
CA PHE A 57 7.44 3.90 -0.74
C PHE A 57 8.40 3.05 0.09
N ASP A 58 8.60 3.46 1.35
CA ASP A 58 9.35 2.72 2.38
C ASP A 58 8.38 2.18 3.45
N PRO A 59 7.69 1.06 3.19
CA PRO A 59 6.76 0.46 4.13
C PRO A 59 7.52 -0.16 5.32
N ARG A 60 7.00 0.06 6.53
CA ARG A 60 7.53 -0.48 7.78
C ARG A 60 6.53 -1.45 8.40
N MET A 61 6.99 -2.68 8.64
CA MET A 61 6.21 -3.70 9.34
C MET A 61 6.51 -3.68 10.83
N LEU A 62 5.47 -3.71 11.66
CA LEU A 62 5.57 -3.74 13.13
C LEU A 62 4.71 -4.87 13.69
N ASN A 63 5.27 -5.68 14.59
CA ASN A 63 4.54 -6.76 15.23
C ASN A 63 4.17 -6.36 16.67
N SER A 64 2.88 -6.39 17.00
CA SER A 64 2.42 -6.15 18.38
C SER A 64 2.48 -7.42 19.23
N ALA A 65 2.36 -8.59 18.60
CA ALA A 65 2.50 -9.92 19.18
C ALA A 65 2.84 -10.93 18.04
N PRO A 66 3.23 -12.19 18.34
CA PRO A 66 3.37 -13.23 17.31
C PRO A 66 2.09 -13.37 16.47
N GLY A 67 2.22 -13.33 15.15
CA GLY A 67 1.08 -13.38 14.22
C GLY A 67 0.36 -12.04 13.99
N ARG A 68 0.56 -11.02 14.84
CA ARG A 68 -0.14 -9.73 14.81
C ARG A 68 0.70 -8.63 14.17
N ALA A 69 0.82 -8.69 12.85
CA ALA A 69 1.56 -7.72 12.06
C ALA A 69 0.73 -6.46 11.73
N ASN A 70 1.40 -5.31 11.69
CA ASN A 70 0.87 -4.01 11.25
C ASN A 70 1.76 -3.47 10.13
N LEU A 71 1.16 -2.71 9.20
CA LEU A 71 1.88 -1.99 8.14
C LEU A 71 1.78 -0.49 8.37
N ILE A 72 2.92 0.21 8.29
CA ILE A 72 2.97 1.67 8.27
C ILE A 72 3.61 2.11 6.96
N VAL A 73 2.92 2.97 6.22
CA VAL A 73 3.44 3.60 5.01
C VAL A 73 3.27 5.11 5.13
N ARG A 74 4.32 5.87 4.82
CA ARG A 74 4.32 7.33 4.94
C ARG A 74 4.54 7.97 3.58
N LEU A 75 3.59 8.80 3.17
CA LEU A 75 3.82 9.78 2.11
C LEU A 75 4.38 11.06 2.77
N THR A 76 5.61 11.43 2.40
CA THR A 76 6.22 12.66 2.92
C THR A 76 5.70 13.84 2.11
N ALA A 77 5.08 14.80 2.78
CA ALA A 77 4.77 16.08 2.16
C ALA A 77 6.07 16.86 1.93
N HIS A 78 6.28 17.29 0.70
CA HIS A 78 7.24 18.34 0.37
C HIS A 78 6.40 19.63 0.39
N GLY A 79 6.43 20.38 1.50
CA GLY A 79 5.62 21.59 1.62
C GLY A 79 5.87 22.56 0.46
N GLU A 80 4.81 23.22 0.01
CA GLU A 80 4.82 24.49 -0.72
C GLU A 80 4.15 25.56 0.14
#